data_AF-A0A409X7R8-F1
#
_entry.id   AF-A0A409X7R8-F1
#
_cell.length_a   1.000
_cell.length_b   1.000
_cell.length_c   1.000
_cell.angle_alpha   90.00
_cell.angle_beta   90.00
_cell.angle_gamma   90.00
#
_symmetry.space_group_name_H-M   'P 1'
#
loop_
_entity.id
_entity.type
_entity.pdbx_description
1 polymer ?
#
loop_
_entity_poly.entity_id
_entity_poly.type
_entity_poly.pdbx_seq_one_letter_code
_entity_poly.pdbx_strand_id
1 'polypeptide(L)'
;MSIIFYNIPSISQGYSISPNTWRTLLPYTPAEWVETSDIKALYEKLGVIPSKKPDRSPHYTHPMIYDPSTDKYSPDSLAIAVYLDAQYPESDLKSPARGRIFPSALASVIKSFSAATMPHFQQV
;
A
#
# COMPACT_ATOMS: atom_id res chain seq x y z
N MET A 1 4.40 10.29 -14.73
CA MET A 1 3.07 10.28 -14.08
C MET A 1 3.24 9.89 -12.61
N SER A 2 2.38 10.34 -11.71
CA SER A 2 2.49 10.07 -10.26
C SER A 2 1.67 8.84 -9.85
N ILE A 3 2.24 7.97 -9.02
CA ILE A 3 1.54 6.85 -8.37
C ILE A 3 0.43 7.40 -7.47
N ILE A 4 -0.77 6.83 -7.55
CA ILE A 4 -1.90 7.17 -6.69
C ILE A 4 -1.91 6.20 -5.50
N PHE A 5 -2.09 6.74 -4.31
CA PHE A 5 -2.06 5.99 -3.06
C PHE A 5 -3.44 5.98 -2.39
N TYR A 6 -4.06 4.81 -2.28
CA TYR A 6 -5.36 4.65 -1.66
C TYR A 6 -5.24 4.43 -0.15
N ASN A 7 -5.90 5.30 0.63
CA ASN A 7 -5.76 5.41 2.06
C ASN A 7 -7.13 5.48 2.78
N ILE A 8 -7.17 5.12 4.06
CA ILE A 8 -8.37 5.21 4.90
C ILE A 8 -8.31 6.52 5.68
N PRO A 9 -9.31 7.41 5.54
CA PRO A 9 -9.33 8.69 6.25
C PRO A 9 -9.47 8.48 7.76
N SER A 10 -8.98 9.47 8.52
CA SER A 10 -9.26 9.59 9.95
C SER A 10 -10.04 10.87 10.24
N ILE A 11 -10.61 10.95 11.44
CA ILE A 11 -11.27 12.16 11.94
C ILE A 11 -10.27 13.34 11.95
N SER A 12 -8.98 13.07 12.17
CA SER A 12 -7.91 14.04 12.02
C SER A 12 -7.54 14.19 10.55
N GLN A 13 -7.84 15.36 9.98
CA GLN A 13 -7.54 15.66 8.59
C GLN A 13 -6.05 15.43 8.25
N GLY A 14 -5.80 14.76 7.14
CA GLY A 14 -4.44 14.45 6.66
C GLY A 14 -3.80 13.20 7.26
N TYR A 15 -4.46 12.53 8.23
CA TYR A 15 -3.96 11.32 8.85
C TYR A 15 -4.80 10.11 8.48
N SER A 16 -4.12 8.96 8.33
CA SER A 16 -4.76 7.65 8.18
C SER A 16 -5.00 6.99 9.52
N ILE A 17 -6.12 6.28 9.68
CA ILE A 17 -6.34 5.41 10.85
C ILE A 17 -5.58 4.09 10.77
N SER A 18 -5.09 3.70 9.60
CA SER A 18 -4.52 2.36 9.38
C SER A 18 -3.01 2.34 9.60
N PRO A 19 -2.50 1.54 10.56
CA PRO A 19 -1.07 1.35 10.76
C PRO A 19 -0.38 0.77 9.52
N ASN A 20 -1.07 -0.10 8.78
CA ASN A 20 -0.54 -0.68 7.53
C ASN A 20 -0.31 0.39 6.47
N THR A 21 -1.12 1.44 6.48
CA THR A 21 -1.02 2.52 5.51
C THR A 21 0.12 3.48 5.85
N TRP A 22 0.44 3.65 7.13
CA TRP A 22 1.64 4.39 7.56
C TRP A 22 2.93 3.69 7.14
N ARG A 23 2.94 2.35 7.10
CA ARG A 23 4.12 1.57 6.68
C ARG A 23 4.52 1.81 5.24
N THR A 24 3.58 2.11 4.36
CA THR A 24 3.83 2.39 2.94
C THR A 24 3.56 3.84 2.58
N LEU A 25 3.52 4.74 3.55
CA LEU A 25 3.23 6.14 3.27
C LEU A 25 4.33 6.71 2.39
N LEU A 26 4.02 6.94 1.12
CA LEU A 26 4.93 7.51 0.15
C LEU A 26 4.78 9.03 0.21
N PRO A 27 5.78 9.77 0.73
CA PRO A 27 5.70 11.22 0.78
C PRO A 27 5.52 11.76 -0.65
N TYR A 28 4.67 12.78 -0.82
CA TYR A 28 4.41 13.43 -2.12
C TYR A 28 3.66 12.59 -3.19
N THR A 29 3.02 11.48 -2.82
CA THR A 29 2.03 10.81 -3.70
C THR A 29 0.63 11.37 -3.45
N PRO A 30 -0.17 11.60 -4.51
CA PRO A 30 -1.60 11.90 -4.34
C PRO A 30 -2.28 10.77 -3.56
N ALA A 31 -2.94 11.13 -2.46
CA ALA A 31 -3.71 10.20 -1.67
C ALA A 31 -5.19 10.25 -2.06
N GLU A 32 -5.75 9.12 -2.47
CA GLU A 32 -7.20 8.94 -2.58
C GLU A 32 -7.71 8.35 -1.26
N TRP A 33 -8.59 9.09 -0.60
CA TRP A 33 -9.15 8.70 0.69
C TRP A 33 -10.45 7.93 0.47
N VAL A 34 -10.49 6.71 0.99
CA VAL A 34 -11.59 5.76 0.80
C VAL A 34 -12.03 5.27 2.17
N GLU A 35 -13.32 5.44 2.46
CA GLU A 35 -13.89 4.96 3.71
C GLU A 35 -13.84 3.43 3.80
N THR A 36 -13.71 2.91 5.02
CA THR A 36 -13.56 1.46 5.24
C THR A 36 -14.74 0.67 4.69
N SER A 37 -15.95 1.24 4.72
CA SER A 37 -17.17 0.65 4.13
C SER A 37 -17.11 0.50 2.61
N ASP A 38 -16.33 1.35 1.94
CA ASP A 38 -16.37 1.51 0.49
C ASP A 38 -15.20 0.76 -0.20
N ILE A 39 -14.23 0.27 0.58
CA ILE A 39 -13.06 -0.46 0.06
C ILE A 39 -13.47 -1.63 -0.83
N LYS A 40 -14.44 -2.42 -0.39
CA LYS A 40 -14.92 -3.59 -1.16
C LYS A 40 -15.48 -3.16 -2.51
N ALA A 41 -16.38 -2.17 -2.50
CA ALA A 41 -17.01 -1.66 -3.72
C ALA A 41 -15.97 -1.06 -4.68
N LEU A 42 -14.94 -0.40 -4.15
CA LEU A 42 -13.83 0.13 -4.94
C LEU A 42 -13.04 -0.99 -5.64
N TYR A 43 -12.66 -2.04 -4.91
CA TYR A 43 -11.94 -3.18 -5.49
C TYR A 43 -12.75 -3.85 -6.62
N GLU A 44 -14.05 -4.05 -6.41
CA GLU A 44 -14.94 -4.61 -7.42
C GLU A 44 -15.05 -3.69 -8.65
N LYS A 45 -15.22 -2.39 -8.44
CA LYS A 45 -15.28 -1.37 -9.51
C LYS A 45 -14.00 -1.32 -10.34
N LEU A 46 -12.84 -1.45 -9.69
CA LEU A 46 -11.53 -1.41 -10.32
C LEU A 46 -11.07 -2.77 -10.85
N GLY A 47 -11.82 -3.85 -10.60
CA GLY A 47 -11.43 -5.21 -10.98
C GLY A 47 -10.18 -5.72 -10.26
N VAL A 48 -9.85 -5.17 -9.08
CA VAL A 48 -8.66 -5.54 -8.32
C VAL A 48 -8.92 -6.79 -7.50
N ILE A 49 -8.01 -7.75 -7.59
CA ILE A 49 -8.10 -8.99 -6.80
C ILE A 49 -7.64 -8.71 -5.37
N PRO A 50 -8.49 -8.91 -4.36
CA PRO A 50 -8.12 -8.72 -2.96
C PRO A 50 -7.15 -9.82 -2.47
N SER A 51 -6.46 -9.54 -1.37
CA SER A 51 -5.68 -10.56 -0.66
C SER A 51 -6.61 -11.61 -0.03
N LYS A 52 -6.04 -12.71 0.48
CA LYS A 52 -6.83 -13.79 1.13
C LYS A 52 -6.53 -13.81 2.63
N LYS A 53 -7.58 -13.99 3.43
CA LYS A 53 -7.46 -14.32 4.86
C LYS A 53 -6.98 -15.77 5.06
N PRO A 54 -6.60 -16.18 6.29
CA PRO A 54 -6.26 -17.57 6.60
C PRO A 54 -7.37 -18.57 6.24
N ASP A 55 -8.63 -18.16 6.36
CA ASP A 55 -9.82 -18.95 5.98
C ASP A 55 -10.08 -18.97 4.45
N ARG A 56 -9.19 -18.37 3.66
CA ARG A 56 -9.27 -18.19 2.19
C ARG A 56 -10.36 -17.22 1.70
N SER A 57 -11.10 -16.58 2.60
CA SER A 57 -12.06 -15.54 2.20
C SER A 57 -11.33 -14.28 1.68
N PRO A 58 -11.97 -13.50 0.79
CA PRO A 58 -11.42 -12.23 0.31
C PRO A 58 -11.16 -11.24 1.45
N HIS A 59 -10.00 -10.59 1.40
CA HIS A 59 -9.58 -9.56 2.34
C HIS A 59 -9.28 -8.26 1.59
N TYR A 60 -10.26 -7.36 1.64
CA TYR A 60 -10.19 -6.04 1.05
C TYR A 60 -9.49 -5.10 2.03
N THR A 61 -8.29 -4.65 1.68
CA THR A 61 -7.41 -3.92 2.61
C THR A 61 -6.76 -2.73 1.95
N HIS A 62 -6.53 -1.67 2.71
CA HIS A 62 -5.55 -0.65 2.36
C HIS A 62 -4.26 -0.87 3.19
N PRO A 63 -3.09 -0.45 2.70
CA PRO A 63 -2.84 0.36 1.51
C PRO A 63 -3.05 -0.37 0.17
N MET A 64 -3.40 0.40 -0.87
CA MET A 64 -3.35 -0.01 -2.27
C MET A 64 -2.71 1.12 -3.07
N ILE A 65 -1.93 0.81 -4.10
CA ILE A 65 -1.44 1.82 -5.06
C ILE A 65 -1.96 1.56 -6.46
N TYR A 66 -2.05 2.62 -7.24
CA TYR A 66 -2.17 2.55 -8.70
C TYR A 66 -0.97 3.23 -9.34
N ASP A 67 -0.27 2.48 -10.18
CA ASP A 67 0.85 2.98 -10.95
C ASP A 67 0.43 3.20 -12.41
N PRO A 68 0.24 4.46 -12.84
CA PRO A 68 -0.15 4.77 -14.22
C PRO A 68 0.96 4.49 -15.23
N SER A 69 2.22 4.26 -14.81
CA SER A 69 3.30 3.90 -15.74
C SER A 69 3.22 2.46 -16.24
N THR A 70 2.61 1.58 -15.45
CA THR A 70 2.45 0.15 -15.74
C THR A 70 0.99 -0.28 -15.81
N ASP A 71 0.05 0.66 -15.62
CA ASP A 71 -1.40 0.43 -15.53
C ASP A 71 -1.74 -0.66 -14.50
N LYS A 72 -1.10 -0.58 -13.32
CA LYS A 72 -1.15 -1.66 -12.32
C LYS A 72 -1.66 -1.20 -10.97
N TYR A 73 -2.63 -1.94 -10.45
CA TYR A 73 -3.02 -1.89 -9.05
C TYR A 73 -2.22 -2.90 -8.22
N SER A 74 -1.68 -2.45 -7.09
CA SER A 74 -1.02 -3.33 -6.12
C SER A 74 -1.67 -3.16 -4.75
N PRO A 75 -2.55 -4.09 -4.35
CA PRO A 75 -3.08 -4.16 -3.00
C PRO A 75 -2.08 -4.85 -2.07
N ASP A 76 -2.14 -4.54 -0.77
CA ASP A 76 -1.24 -5.03 0.30
C ASP A 76 0.11 -4.31 0.44
N SER A 77 0.45 -3.97 1.69
CA SER A 77 1.64 -3.19 2.03
C SER A 77 2.96 -3.86 1.64
N LEU A 78 3.06 -5.18 1.79
CA LEU A 78 4.27 -5.92 1.45
C LEU A 78 4.40 -6.08 -0.07
N ALA A 79 3.29 -6.38 -0.75
CA ALA A 79 3.25 -6.46 -2.21
C ALA A 79 3.60 -5.10 -2.86
N ILE A 80 3.11 -3.99 -2.31
CA ILE A 80 3.49 -2.63 -2.72
C ILE A 80 5.00 -2.44 -2.60
N ALA A 81 5.59 -2.76 -1.45
CA ALA A 81 7.00 -2.53 -1.23
C ALA A 81 7.88 -3.35 -2.18
N VAL A 82 7.56 -4.63 -2.36
CA VAL A 82 8.25 -5.51 -3.32
C VAL A 82 8.10 -4.99 -4.75
N TYR A 83 6.91 -4.52 -5.13
CA TYR A 83 6.67 -3.95 -6.44
C TYR A 83 7.49 -2.68 -6.68
N LEU A 84 7.49 -1.75 -5.73
CA LEU A 84 8.21 -0.48 -5.88
C LEU A 84 9.73 -0.70 -5.90
N ASP A 85 10.26 -1.57 -5.05
CA ASP A 85 11.68 -1.92 -5.02
C ASP A 85 12.14 -2.53 -6.37
N ALA A 86 11.30 -3.36 -6.99
CA ALA A 86 11.59 -3.98 -8.28
C ALA A 86 11.40 -3.03 -9.47
N GLN A 87 10.33 -2.24 -9.47
CA GLN A 87 9.95 -1.37 -10.59
C GLN A 87 10.82 -0.11 -10.66
N TYR A 88 11.31 0.38 -9.52
CA TYR A 88 12.11 1.59 -9.42
C TYR A 88 13.44 1.28 -8.70
N PRO A 89 14.40 0.63 -9.38
CA PRO A 89 15.71 0.30 -8.82
C PRO A 89 16.62 1.54 -8.64
N GLU A 90 17.58 1.46 -7.72
CA GLU A 90 18.48 2.56 -7.30
C GLU A 90 19.18 3.32 -8.42
N SER A 91 19.50 2.63 -9.51
CA SER A 91 20.16 3.19 -10.68
C SER A 91 19.33 4.23 -11.43
N ASP A 92 18.02 4.32 -11.20
CA ASP A 92 17.11 5.17 -11.97
C ASP A 92 16.71 6.46 -11.24
N LEU A 93 17.72 7.23 -10.83
CA LEU A 93 17.63 8.55 -10.18
C LEU A 93 16.87 9.61 -10.99
N LYS A 94 16.58 9.36 -12.27
CA LYS A 94 15.88 10.30 -13.16
C LYS A 94 14.35 10.16 -13.10
N SER A 95 13.83 9.12 -12.46
CA SER A 95 12.38 8.96 -12.32
C SER A 95 11.83 9.97 -11.29
N PRO A 96 10.87 10.85 -11.67
CA PRO A 96 10.19 11.72 -10.71
C PRO A 96 9.38 10.96 -9.65
N ALA A 97 9.16 9.66 -9.84
CA ALA A 97 8.59 8.78 -8.81
C ALA A 97 9.61 8.49 -7.70
N ARG A 98 10.91 8.39 -8.01
CA ARG A 98 11.95 8.02 -7.04
C ARG A 98 12.23 9.11 -6.01
N GLY A 99 12.26 10.38 -6.41
CA GLY A 99 12.46 11.51 -5.47
C GLY A 99 11.39 11.62 -4.38
N ARG A 100 10.31 10.83 -4.47
CA ARG A 100 9.15 10.80 -3.58
C ARG A 100 8.98 9.46 -2.84
N ILE A 101 9.74 8.43 -3.21
CA ILE A 101 9.73 7.11 -2.57
C ILE A 101 11.01 7.02 -1.73
N PHE A 102 10.90 7.26 -0.41
CA PHE A 102 12.01 7.13 0.56
C PHE A 102 12.58 5.68 0.59
N PRO A 103 13.78 5.46 1.21
CA PRO A 103 14.90 4.73 0.61
C PRO A 103 14.71 3.22 0.44
N SER A 104 15.62 2.67 -0.37
CA SER A 104 15.89 1.26 -0.69
C SER A 104 15.98 0.33 0.53
N ALA A 105 14.87 0.13 1.23
CA ALA A 105 14.72 -0.80 2.34
C ALA A 105 13.25 -1.02 2.74
N LEU A 106 12.28 -0.45 2.03
CA LEU A 106 10.87 -0.44 2.45
C LEU A 106 10.34 -1.87 2.62
N ALA A 107 10.66 -2.78 1.69
CA ALA A 107 10.28 -4.18 1.82
C ALA A 107 10.94 -4.84 3.04
N SER A 108 12.20 -4.55 3.33
CA SER A 108 12.93 -5.09 4.48
C SER A 108 12.38 -4.57 5.82
N VAL A 109 12.01 -3.30 5.88
CA VAL A 109 11.38 -2.69 7.06
C VAL A 109 9.98 -3.28 7.29
N ILE A 110 9.17 -3.41 6.24
CA ILE A 110 7.82 -3.99 6.34
C ILE A 110 7.88 -5.47 6.71
N LYS A 111 8.81 -6.24 6.12
CA LYS A 111 9.04 -7.65 6.49
C LYS A 111 9.43 -7.78 7.96
N SER A 112 10.37 -6.96 8.43
CA SER A 112 10.84 -7.00 9.82
C SER A 112 9.73 -6.67 10.81
N PHE A 113 8.91 -5.65 10.50
CA PHE A 113 7.76 -5.29 11.33
C PHE A 113 6.68 -6.39 11.30
N SER A 114 6.38 -6.95 10.12
CA SER A 114 5.41 -8.04 9.96
C SER A 114 5.83 -9.26 10.79
N ALA A 115 7.10 -9.65 10.74
CA ALA A 115 7.65 -10.73 11.53
C ALA A 115 7.53 -10.47 13.05
N ALA A 116 7.72 -9.22 13.47
CA ALA A 116 7.63 -8.83 14.88
C ALA A 116 6.20 -8.73 15.43
N THR A 117 5.18 -8.51 14.58
CA THR A 117 3.81 -8.19 15.03
C THR A 117 2.75 -9.25 14.70
N MET A 118 2.97 -10.08 13.66
CA MET A 118 2.06 -11.19 13.33
C MET A 118 1.79 -12.17 14.48
N PRO A 119 2.75 -12.50 15.38
CA PRO A 119 2.47 -13.40 16.50
C PRO A 119 1.39 -12.87 17.46
N HIS A 120 1.17 -11.56 17.51
CA HIS A 120 0.22 -10.93 18.44
C HIS A 120 -1.18 -10.74 17.83
N PHE A 121 -1.28 -10.60 16.51
CA PHE A 121 -2.55 -10.44 15.80
C PHE A 121 -3.23 -11.75 15.40
N GLN A 122 -2.54 -12.90 15.48
CA GLN A 122 -3.14 -14.23 15.27
C GLN A 122 -3.79 -14.82 16.52
N GLN A 123 -3.83 -14.08 17.64
CA GLN A 123 -4.45 -14.51 18.90
C GLN A 123 -5.86 -13.96 19.12
N VAL A 124 -6.46 -13.31 18.11
CA VAL A 124 -7.82 -12.76 18.14
C VAL A 124 -8.65 -13.23 16.96
#